data_AF-A0A0S8JE01-F1
#
_entry.id   AF-A0A0S8JE01-F1
#
_cell.length_a   1.000
_cell.length_b   1.000
_cell.length_c   1.000
_cell.angle_alpha   90.00
_cell.angle_beta   90.00
_cell.angle_gamma   90.00
#
_symmetry.space_group_name_H-M   'P 1'
#
loop_
_entity.id
_entity.type
_entity.pdbx_description
1 polymer ?
#
loop_
_entity_poly.entity_id
_entity_poly.type
_entity_poly.pdbx_seq_one_letter_code
_entity_poly.pdbx_strand_id
1 'polypeptide(L)'
;MAGRTSKAHRRKELRRALRTAKGEAIASVRGRRRRHRQIGDWANPVFAREDRLLLSRRWKHRLLRYLIALAVFLMIATFMHEQISGSYKFDEAMCGLGALTVALACVFVPLLAARAVTSERETQSLPLLIVTPLRPAEILVGKLAVVVKHAFRAEVLFTFLLLFAFRRWPAGGLWHILYDWTKILLPLLVITLYLVSVGLLFSVLCRKTVTAVVWTYATLFVLAISPYVVFVVYQISQSLSRTFFATPGISDLERVLSFLAPLVSPCFYFIPDDEINFWHENDQWAAILGYAVMMLGISVAVLAVARARLARMFYRMAPRRETVLD
;
A
#
# COMPACT_ATOMS: atom_id res chain seq x y z
N MET A 1 13.26 -24.78 78.65
CA MET A 1 12.05 -24.41 77.85
C MET A 1 12.25 -23.22 76.89
N ALA A 2 13.43 -22.59 76.80
CA ALA A 2 13.66 -21.37 76.00
C ALA A 2 13.86 -21.55 74.47
N GLY A 3 14.09 -22.78 73.97
CA GLY A 3 14.41 -23.02 72.55
C GLY A 3 13.21 -23.13 71.59
N ARG A 4 11.98 -23.37 72.11
CA ARG A 4 10.77 -23.56 71.27
C ARG A 4 10.11 -22.23 70.87
N THR A 5 10.24 -21.19 71.69
CA THR A 5 9.68 -19.85 71.41
C THR A 5 10.45 -19.12 70.31
N SER A 6 11.77 -19.30 70.24
CA SER A 6 12.63 -18.71 69.19
C SER A 6 12.33 -19.24 67.78
N LYS A 7 12.12 -20.56 67.62
CA LYS A 7 11.75 -21.15 66.31
C LYS A 7 10.36 -20.70 65.83
N ALA A 8 9.42 -20.50 66.75
CA ALA A 8 8.08 -20.02 66.42
C ALA A 8 8.10 -18.55 65.97
N HIS A 9 8.91 -17.71 66.63
CA HIS A 9 9.10 -16.32 66.24
C HIS A 9 9.74 -16.19 64.86
N ARG A 10 10.81 -16.97 64.61
CA ARG A 10 11.52 -17.00 63.31
C ARG A 10 10.63 -17.47 62.16
N ARG A 11 9.72 -18.43 62.41
CA ARG A 11 8.71 -18.86 61.41
C ARG A 11 7.66 -17.77 61.14
N LYS A 12 7.26 -16.99 62.15
CA LYS A 12 6.35 -15.85 61.95
C LYS A 12 7.00 -14.75 61.13
N GLU A 13 8.27 -14.44 61.39
CA GLU A 13 9.03 -13.46 60.61
C GLU A 13 9.25 -13.91 59.16
N LEU A 14 9.64 -15.16 58.93
CA LEU A 14 9.80 -15.70 57.59
C LEU A 14 8.49 -15.64 56.78
N ARG A 15 7.35 -15.93 57.43
CA ARG A 15 6.02 -15.81 56.80
C ARG A 15 5.64 -14.36 56.49
N ARG A 16 6.08 -13.39 57.30
CA ARG A 16 5.87 -11.96 57.02
C ARG A 16 6.73 -11.51 55.84
N ALA A 17 8.02 -11.87 55.83
CA ALA A 17 8.93 -11.56 54.73
C ALA A 17 8.50 -12.19 53.39
N LEU A 18 7.98 -13.43 53.40
CA LEU A 18 7.43 -14.06 52.20
C LEU A 18 6.15 -13.37 51.69
N ARG A 19 5.33 -12.83 52.59
CA ARG A 19 4.12 -12.09 52.21
C ARG A 19 4.46 -10.72 51.61
N THR A 20 5.44 -10.01 52.17
CA THR A 20 5.91 -8.74 51.61
C THR A 20 6.59 -8.95 50.26
N ALA A 21 7.48 -9.92 50.13
CA ALA A 21 8.12 -10.26 48.86
C ALA A 21 7.12 -10.71 47.78
N LYS A 22 6.08 -11.49 48.17
CA LYS A 22 5.00 -11.86 47.25
C LYS A 22 4.15 -10.64 46.84
N GLY A 23 3.90 -9.73 47.77
CA GLY A 23 3.20 -8.46 47.50
C GLY A 23 3.97 -7.57 46.52
N GLU A 24 5.29 -7.44 46.70
CA GLU A 24 6.18 -6.68 45.83
C GLU A 24 6.36 -7.35 44.45
N ALA A 25 6.44 -8.68 44.41
CA ALA A 25 6.45 -9.43 43.15
C ALA A 25 5.14 -9.24 42.37
N ILE A 26 3.99 -9.27 43.04
CA ILE A 26 2.70 -9.00 42.42
C ILE A 26 2.62 -7.54 41.97
N ALA A 27 3.08 -6.59 42.78
CA ALA A 27 3.09 -5.16 42.45
C ALA A 27 4.01 -4.84 41.26
N SER A 28 5.18 -5.46 41.18
CA SER A 28 6.12 -5.30 40.06
C SER A 28 5.60 -5.95 38.77
N VAL A 29 4.90 -7.10 38.86
CA VAL A 29 4.20 -7.69 37.72
C VAL A 29 3.03 -6.82 37.27
N ARG A 30 2.28 -6.21 38.20
CA ARG A 30 1.17 -5.29 37.90
C ARG A 30 1.69 -3.98 37.28
N GLY A 31 2.82 -3.47 37.74
CA GLY A 31 3.52 -2.32 37.14
C GLY A 31 4.11 -2.61 35.75
N ARG A 32 4.46 -3.87 35.46
CA ARG A 32 4.88 -4.30 34.11
C ARG A 32 3.75 -4.50 33.11
N ARG A 33 2.47 -4.52 33.53
CA ARG A 33 1.35 -4.35 32.60
C ARG A 33 1.35 -2.90 32.14
N ARG A 34 2.26 -2.60 31.19
CA ARG A 34 2.25 -1.39 30.38
C ARG A 34 0.79 -1.12 30.02
N ARG A 35 0.25 0.01 30.49
CA ARG A 35 -1.09 0.45 30.13
C ARG A 35 -1.14 0.45 28.60
N HIS A 36 -1.75 -0.59 28.02
CA HIS A 36 -2.01 -0.59 26.59
C HIS A 36 -2.90 0.63 26.37
N ARG A 37 -2.37 1.63 25.66
CA ARG A 37 -3.10 2.84 25.31
C ARG A 37 -4.44 2.38 24.73
N GLN A 38 -5.52 2.64 25.47
CA GLN A 38 -6.89 2.29 25.08
C GLN A 38 -7.08 2.77 23.65
N ILE A 39 -7.51 1.85 22.79
CA ILE A 39 -7.84 2.17 21.40
C ILE A 39 -9.08 3.06 21.50
N GLY A 40 -9.04 4.26 20.93
CA GLY A 40 -10.21 5.15 20.96
C GLY A 40 -11.39 4.48 20.25
N ASP A 41 -12.59 4.64 20.80
CA ASP A 41 -13.80 3.92 20.40
C ASP A 41 -14.19 4.12 18.91
N TRP A 42 -13.69 5.19 18.28
CA TRP A 42 -13.91 5.54 16.87
C TRP A 42 -13.00 4.81 15.88
N ALA A 43 -11.92 4.19 16.37
CA ALA A 43 -10.95 3.53 15.53
C ALA A 43 -11.28 2.03 15.44
N ASN A 44 -11.45 1.54 14.20
CA ASN A 44 -11.62 0.11 13.97
C ASN A 44 -10.49 -0.67 14.70
N PRO A 45 -10.82 -1.56 15.65
CA PRO A 45 -9.83 -2.26 16.46
C PRO A 45 -8.87 -3.09 15.62
N VAL A 46 -9.31 -3.54 14.44
CA VAL A 46 -8.46 -4.24 13.45
C VAL A 46 -7.36 -3.31 12.93
N PHE A 47 -7.73 -2.10 12.51
CA PHE A 47 -6.78 -1.09 12.02
C PHE A 47 -5.74 -0.73 13.09
N ALA A 48 -6.17 -0.52 14.33
CA ALA A 48 -5.28 -0.18 15.44
C ALA A 48 -4.33 -1.34 15.81
N ARG A 49 -4.77 -2.60 15.68
CA ARG A 49 -3.93 -3.78 15.89
C ARG A 49 -2.89 -3.92 14.79
N GLU A 50 -3.30 -3.84 13.53
CA GLU A 50 -2.43 -4.02 12.37
C GLU A 50 -1.41 -2.87 12.22
N ASP A 51 -1.82 -1.61 12.42
CA ASP A 51 -0.91 -0.45 12.43
C ASP A 51 0.11 -0.52 13.58
N ARG A 52 -0.15 -1.30 14.64
CA ARG A 52 0.86 -1.57 15.69
C ARG A 52 1.77 -2.74 15.31
N LEU A 53 1.26 -3.76 14.64
CA LEU A 53 1.99 -4.95 14.23
C LEU A 53 2.95 -4.68 13.07
N LEU A 54 2.48 -4.03 12.01
CA LEU A 54 3.30 -3.63 10.87
C LEU A 54 4.34 -2.57 11.26
N LEU A 55 4.02 -1.76 12.27
CA LEU A 55 4.78 -0.59 12.66
C LEU A 55 5.41 -0.79 14.06
N SER A 56 6.16 -1.88 14.23
CA SER A 56 7.16 -1.94 15.31
C SER A 56 8.05 -0.70 15.22
N ARG A 57 8.13 0.07 16.31
CA ARG A 57 8.83 1.38 16.38
C ARG A 57 10.22 1.32 15.75
N ARG A 58 10.93 0.19 15.90
CA ARG A 58 12.30 -0.03 15.41
C ARG A 58 12.39 -0.17 13.89
N TRP A 59 11.41 -0.80 13.23
CA TRP A 59 11.43 -0.97 11.77
C TRP A 59 11.15 0.36 11.04
N LYS A 60 10.27 1.21 11.59
CA LYS A 60 10.02 2.58 11.08
C LYS A 60 11.29 3.41 10.99
N HIS A 61 12.03 3.48 12.10
CA HIS A 61 13.25 4.29 12.16
C HIS A 61 14.37 3.68 11.31
N ARG A 62 14.40 2.35 11.14
CA ARG A 62 15.32 1.72 10.20
C ARG A 62 14.98 2.07 8.75
N LEU A 63 13.73 1.87 8.33
CA LEU A 63 13.28 2.19 6.97
C LEU A 63 13.46 3.67 6.66
N LEU A 64 13.08 4.57 7.58
CA LEU A 64 13.25 6.00 7.41
C LEU A 64 14.73 6.39 7.27
N ARG A 65 15.63 5.83 8.09
CA ARG A 65 17.07 6.08 7.96
C ARG A 65 17.63 5.57 6.64
N TYR A 66 17.20 4.39 6.17
CA TYR A 66 17.61 3.86 4.87
C TYR A 66 17.13 4.74 3.72
N LEU A 67 15.88 5.21 3.75
CA LEU A 67 15.34 6.10 2.73
C LEU A 67 16.09 7.43 2.71
N ILE A 68 16.34 8.05 3.87
CA ILE A 68 17.12 9.28 3.96
C ILE A 68 18.56 9.07 3.44
N ALA A 69 19.21 7.97 3.80
CA ALA A 69 20.56 7.65 3.31
C ALA A 69 20.56 7.47 1.78
N LEU A 70 19.54 6.82 1.22
CA LEU A 70 19.35 6.68 -0.22
C LEU A 70 19.16 8.05 -0.91
N ALA A 71 18.44 8.98 -0.27
CA ALA A 71 18.29 10.36 -0.78
C ALA A 71 19.62 11.06 -0.95
N VAL A 72 20.41 11.02 0.11
CA VAL A 72 21.70 11.69 0.18
C VAL A 72 22.64 11.06 -0.84
N PHE A 73 22.60 9.74 -0.98
CA PHE A 73 23.35 9.03 -2.00
C PHE A 73 22.95 9.44 -3.42
N LEU A 74 21.65 9.48 -3.74
CA LEU A 74 21.16 9.91 -5.07
C LEU A 74 21.52 11.37 -5.36
N MET A 75 21.43 12.25 -4.36
CA MET A 75 21.81 13.66 -4.48
C MET A 75 23.32 13.82 -4.78
N ILE A 76 24.18 13.01 -4.13
CA ILE A 76 25.61 13.00 -4.43
C ILE A 76 25.86 12.44 -5.84
N ALA A 77 25.15 11.37 -6.22
CA ALA A 77 25.31 10.75 -7.54
C ALA A 77 24.93 11.70 -8.68
N THR A 78 23.84 12.46 -8.55
CA THR A 78 23.43 13.47 -9.54
C THR A 78 24.43 14.62 -9.62
N PHE A 79 24.97 15.07 -8.49
CA PHE A 79 26.03 16.10 -8.45
C PHE A 79 27.32 15.63 -9.14
N MET A 80 27.72 14.38 -8.90
CA MET A 80 28.89 13.80 -9.56
C MET A 80 28.67 13.58 -11.06
N HIS A 81 27.48 13.13 -11.45
CA HIS A 81 27.12 12.96 -12.86
C HIS A 81 27.18 14.30 -13.61
N GLU A 82 26.68 15.39 -13.02
CA GLU A 82 26.73 16.74 -13.59
C GLU A 82 28.16 17.24 -13.81
N GLN A 83 29.07 17.03 -12.85
CA GLN A 83 30.48 17.38 -13.02
C GLN A 83 31.15 16.64 -14.18
N ILE A 84 30.71 15.41 -14.46
CA ILE A 84 31.29 14.58 -15.52
C ILE A 84 30.67 14.89 -16.89
N SER A 85 29.37 15.13 -16.94
CA SER A 85 28.61 15.25 -18.21
C SER A 85 28.33 16.67 -18.66
N GLY A 86 28.51 17.68 -17.80
CA GLY A 86 28.36 19.11 -18.15
C GLY A 86 26.95 19.55 -18.57
N SER A 87 25.96 18.66 -18.54
CA SER A 87 24.56 18.94 -18.88
C SER A 87 23.64 18.08 -18.04
N TYR A 88 22.86 18.71 -17.17
CA TYR A 88 21.84 18.06 -16.36
C TYR A 88 20.45 18.37 -16.91
N LYS A 89 19.82 17.39 -17.57
CA LYS A 89 18.42 17.49 -18.02
C LYS A 89 17.50 17.01 -16.92
N PHE A 90 16.94 17.97 -16.17
CA PHE A 90 16.04 17.70 -15.04
C PHE A 90 14.80 16.89 -15.46
N ASP A 91 14.26 17.13 -16.66
CA ASP A 91 13.01 16.50 -17.12
C ASP A 91 13.17 15.00 -17.40
N GLU A 92 14.27 14.59 -18.06
CA GLU A 92 14.57 13.17 -18.31
C GLU A 92 14.81 12.41 -17.00
N ALA A 93 15.45 13.06 -16.02
CA ALA A 93 15.71 12.46 -14.72
C ALA A 93 14.41 12.31 -13.89
N MET A 94 13.54 13.31 -13.92
CA MET A 94 12.18 13.23 -13.35
C MET A 94 11.38 12.09 -13.97
N CYS A 95 11.54 11.88 -15.29
CA CYS A 95 10.87 10.81 -15.99
C CYS A 95 11.24 9.43 -15.44
N GLY A 96 12.54 9.13 -15.43
CA GLY A 96 13.07 7.85 -14.98
C GLY A 96 12.70 7.55 -13.52
N LEU A 97 12.64 8.59 -12.68
CA LEU A 97 12.22 8.46 -11.29
C LEU A 97 10.73 8.16 -11.16
N GLY A 98 9.86 8.87 -11.89
CA GLY A 98 8.44 8.59 -11.92
C GLY A 98 8.17 7.15 -12.32
N ALA A 99 8.76 6.68 -13.42
CA ALA A 99 8.66 5.30 -13.86
C ALA A 99 9.16 4.29 -12.81
N LEU A 100 10.29 4.58 -12.14
CA LEU A 100 10.84 3.73 -11.09
C LEU A 100 9.93 3.67 -9.85
N THR A 101 9.30 4.79 -9.46
CA THR A 101 8.35 4.82 -8.34
C THR A 101 7.13 3.95 -8.61
N VAL A 102 6.59 4.03 -9.83
CA VAL A 102 5.45 3.21 -10.27
C VAL A 102 5.83 1.74 -10.34
N ALA A 103 7.01 1.40 -10.89
CA ALA A 103 7.50 0.03 -10.95
C ALA A 103 7.65 -0.59 -9.56
N LEU A 104 8.22 0.15 -8.60
CA LEU A 104 8.33 -0.30 -7.21
C LEU A 104 6.95 -0.48 -6.58
N ALA A 105 6.02 0.45 -6.79
CA ALA A 105 4.65 0.32 -6.29
C ALA A 105 3.97 -0.95 -6.84
N CYS A 106 4.14 -1.25 -8.13
CA CYS A 106 3.59 -2.45 -8.78
C CYS A 106 4.12 -3.76 -8.20
N VAL A 107 5.32 -3.78 -7.60
CA VAL A 107 5.84 -4.98 -6.92
C VAL A 107 5.43 -5.00 -5.45
N PHE A 108 5.66 -3.91 -4.71
CA PHE A 108 5.49 -3.94 -3.26
C PHE A 108 4.02 -3.88 -2.80
N VAL A 109 3.18 -3.07 -3.45
CA VAL A 109 1.79 -2.85 -3.05
C VAL A 109 0.95 -4.12 -3.13
N PRO A 110 0.88 -4.84 -4.27
CA PRO A 110 0.07 -6.06 -4.35
C PRO A 110 0.61 -7.18 -3.46
N LEU A 111 1.93 -7.23 -3.20
CA LEU A 111 2.49 -8.18 -2.25
C LEU A 111 1.98 -7.95 -0.83
N LEU A 112 1.90 -6.69 -0.39
CA LEU A 112 1.35 -6.33 0.91
C LEU A 112 -0.17 -6.59 0.98
N ALA A 113 -0.90 -6.24 -0.08
CA ALA A 113 -2.35 -6.44 -0.17
C ALA A 113 -2.74 -7.93 -0.21
N ALA A 114 -2.04 -8.74 -1.00
CA ALA A 114 -2.27 -10.18 -1.11
C ALA A 114 -2.05 -10.89 0.22
N ARG A 115 -1.13 -10.40 1.07
CA ARG A 115 -0.85 -10.96 2.39
C ARG A 115 -1.85 -10.55 3.47
N ALA A 116 -2.61 -9.47 3.28
CA ALA A 116 -3.46 -8.90 4.32
C ALA A 116 -4.54 -9.87 4.83
N VAL A 117 -5.17 -10.69 3.96
CA VAL A 117 -6.18 -11.67 4.38
C VAL A 117 -5.60 -13.07 4.50
N THR A 118 -4.70 -13.47 3.60
CA THR A 118 -4.12 -14.83 3.63
C THR A 118 -3.21 -15.07 4.82
N SER A 119 -2.49 -14.06 5.33
CA SER A 119 -1.65 -14.24 6.53
C SER A 119 -2.47 -14.63 7.77
N GLU A 120 -3.71 -14.15 7.89
CA GLU A 120 -4.63 -14.55 8.96
C GLU A 120 -5.28 -15.92 8.73
N ARG A 121 -5.46 -16.32 7.46
CA ARG A 121 -5.88 -17.68 7.11
C ARG A 121 -4.82 -18.69 7.56
N GLU A 122 -3.56 -18.40 7.25
CA GLU A 122 -2.42 -19.30 7.49
C GLU A 122 -2.05 -19.40 8.97
N THR A 123 -2.16 -18.31 9.71
CA THR A 123 -1.92 -18.30 11.17
C THR A 123 -3.10 -18.84 11.97
N GLN A 124 -4.14 -19.37 11.30
CA GLN A 124 -5.38 -19.88 11.90
C GLN A 124 -6.07 -18.89 12.86
N SER A 125 -5.85 -17.59 12.70
CA SER A 125 -6.50 -16.56 13.52
C SER A 125 -7.87 -16.14 12.99
N LEU A 126 -8.22 -16.56 11.77
CA LEU A 126 -9.50 -16.25 11.13
C LEU A 126 -10.72 -16.77 11.89
N PRO A 127 -10.74 -18.02 12.40
CA PRO A 127 -11.83 -18.53 13.24
C PRO A 127 -12.02 -17.70 14.52
N LEU A 128 -10.93 -17.22 15.13
CA LEU A 128 -10.99 -16.34 16.30
C LEU A 128 -11.61 -14.97 15.97
N LEU A 129 -11.38 -14.47 14.75
CA LEU A 129 -11.95 -13.20 14.27
C LEU A 129 -13.47 -13.31 14.05
N ILE A 130 -13.98 -14.47 13.63
CA ILE A 130 -15.40 -14.72 13.34
C ILE A 130 -16.27 -14.71 14.63
N VAL A 131 -15.67 -15.01 15.79
CA VAL A 131 -16.37 -14.98 17.09
C VAL A 131 -16.51 -13.55 17.63
N THR A 132 -15.81 -12.58 17.05
CA THR A 132 -15.91 -11.17 17.45
C THR A 132 -17.15 -10.50 16.83
N PRO A 133 -17.75 -9.48 17.47
CA PRO A 133 -18.95 -8.81 16.98
C PRO A 133 -18.72 -7.90 15.76
N LEU A 134 -17.60 -8.03 15.06
CA LEU A 134 -17.21 -7.17 13.95
C LEU A 134 -17.89 -7.59 12.64
N ARG A 135 -18.36 -6.63 11.86
CA ARG A 135 -18.95 -6.92 10.55
C ARG A 135 -17.84 -7.30 9.55
N PRO A 136 -18.07 -8.25 8.62
CA PRO A 136 -17.08 -8.63 7.62
C PRO A 136 -16.60 -7.46 6.74
N ALA A 137 -17.46 -6.47 6.51
CA ALA A 137 -17.11 -5.24 5.80
C ALA A 137 -16.16 -4.34 6.61
N GLU A 138 -16.34 -4.26 7.93
CA GLU A 138 -15.47 -3.48 8.82
C GLU A 138 -14.07 -4.09 8.88
N ILE A 139 -13.97 -5.43 8.88
CA ILE A 139 -12.70 -6.14 8.82
C ILE A 139 -11.97 -5.81 7.50
N LEU A 140 -12.68 -5.88 6.36
CA LEU A 140 -12.09 -5.60 5.05
C LEU A 140 -11.62 -4.14 4.91
N VAL A 141 -12.43 -3.17 5.34
CA VAL A 141 -12.08 -1.74 5.31
C VAL A 141 -10.90 -1.45 6.24
N GLY A 142 -10.85 -2.06 7.43
CA GLY A 142 -9.73 -1.93 8.35
C GLY A 142 -8.41 -2.37 7.70
N LYS A 143 -8.41 -3.55 7.08
CA LYS A 143 -7.24 -4.10 6.38
C LYS A 143 -6.80 -3.25 5.20
N LEU A 144 -7.76 -2.82 4.39
CA LEU A 144 -7.48 -1.95 3.24
C LEU A 144 -6.86 -0.63 3.69
N ALA A 145 -7.46 0.03 4.68
CA ALA A 145 -6.99 1.32 5.18
C ALA A 145 -5.55 1.23 5.74
N VAL A 146 -5.20 0.11 6.39
CA VAL A 146 -3.83 -0.13 6.85
C VAL A 146 -2.89 -0.24 5.65
N VAL A 147 -3.15 -1.13 4.69
CA VAL A 147 -2.26 -1.35 3.53
C VAL A 147 -2.08 -0.06 2.73
N VAL A 148 -3.17 0.63 2.39
CA VAL A 148 -3.15 1.91 1.66
C VAL A 148 -2.34 2.96 2.42
N LYS A 149 -2.58 3.13 3.73
CA LYS A 149 -1.84 4.10 4.56
C LYS A 149 -0.33 3.82 4.57
N HIS A 150 0.08 2.56 4.56
CA HIS A 150 1.50 2.21 4.59
C HIS A 150 2.16 2.39 3.23
N ALA A 151 1.49 1.94 2.16
CA ALA A 151 1.94 2.13 0.78
C ALA A 151 2.05 3.63 0.45
N PHE A 152 0.97 4.39 0.68
CA PHE A 152 0.93 5.82 0.42
C PHE A 152 1.98 6.59 1.24
N ARG A 153 2.21 6.23 2.51
CA ARG A 153 3.28 6.87 3.30
C ARG A 153 4.67 6.62 2.69
N ALA A 154 4.92 5.41 2.18
CA ALA A 154 6.19 5.08 1.55
C ALA A 154 6.36 5.87 0.24
N GLU A 155 5.31 5.96 -0.58
CA GLU A 155 5.28 6.73 -1.83
C GLU A 155 5.48 8.23 -1.61
N VAL A 156 4.76 8.82 -0.65
CA VAL A 156 4.91 10.24 -0.25
C VAL A 156 6.37 10.52 0.11
N LEU A 157 6.94 9.70 0.99
CA LEU A 157 8.31 9.89 1.46
C LEU A 157 9.32 9.70 0.32
N PHE A 158 9.15 8.67 -0.50
CA PHE A 158 10.05 8.38 -1.61
C PHE A 158 10.00 9.46 -2.68
N THR A 159 8.80 9.87 -3.11
CA THR A 159 8.61 10.91 -4.13
C THR A 159 9.11 12.27 -3.64
N PHE A 160 8.82 12.65 -2.40
CA PHE A 160 9.29 13.91 -1.83
C PHE A 160 10.82 13.98 -1.79
N LEU A 161 11.43 12.86 -1.43
CA LEU A 161 12.87 12.69 -1.30
C LEU A 161 13.59 12.67 -2.65
N LEU A 162 12.98 12.04 -3.65
CA LEU A 162 13.44 12.08 -5.04
C LEU A 162 13.34 13.49 -5.63
N LEU A 163 12.21 14.18 -5.44
CA LEU A 163 12.10 15.59 -5.87
C LEU A 163 13.15 16.46 -5.21
N PHE A 164 13.40 16.29 -3.92
CA PHE A 164 14.42 17.06 -3.22
C PHE A 164 15.85 16.76 -3.70
N ALA A 165 16.15 15.51 -4.06
CA ALA A 165 17.47 15.11 -4.54
C ALA A 165 17.77 15.62 -5.96
N PHE A 166 16.77 15.65 -6.83
CA PHE A 166 16.93 16.00 -8.25
C PHE A 166 16.59 17.45 -8.56
N ARG A 167 15.59 18.03 -7.87
CA ARG A 167 15.24 19.44 -8.08
C ARG A 167 16.21 20.29 -7.28
N ARG A 168 17.17 20.88 -7.99
CA ARG A 168 18.03 21.95 -7.45
C ARG A 168 17.14 22.99 -6.77
N TRP A 169 17.53 23.41 -5.57
CA TRP A 169 16.78 24.38 -4.75
C TRP A 169 16.34 25.57 -5.61
N PRO A 170 15.02 25.83 -5.77
CA PRO A 170 14.58 26.82 -6.72
C PRO A 170 14.82 28.23 -6.16
N ALA A 171 15.28 29.12 -7.04
CA ALA A 171 15.12 30.56 -6.88
C ALA A 171 13.62 30.99 -6.89
N GLY A 172 12.71 30.09 -7.32
CA GLY A 172 11.25 30.30 -7.45
C GLY A 172 10.37 29.90 -6.26
N GLY A 173 10.94 29.60 -5.08
CA GLY A 173 10.16 29.38 -3.85
C GLY A 173 9.47 28.01 -3.72
N LEU A 174 8.91 27.75 -2.53
CA LEU A 174 8.37 26.44 -2.13
C LEU A 174 7.11 26.02 -2.90
N TRP A 175 6.35 27.00 -3.44
CA TRP A 175 5.06 26.77 -4.09
C TRP A 175 5.15 25.93 -5.38
N HIS A 176 6.18 26.16 -6.21
CA HIS A 176 6.37 25.38 -7.44
C HIS A 176 6.73 23.92 -7.15
N ILE A 177 7.50 23.65 -6.10
CA ILE A 177 7.84 22.29 -5.69
C ILE A 177 6.58 21.53 -5.25
N LEU A 178 5.72 22.18 -4.47
CA LEU A 178 4.46 21.58 -4.02
C LEU A 178 3.54 21.27 -5.20
N TYR A 179 3.46 22.17 -6.18
CA TYR A 179 2.66 21.97 -7.38
C TYR A 179 3.12 20.75 -8.18
N ASP A 180 4.40 20.64 -8.51
CA ASP A 180 4.94 19.48 -9.24
C ASP A 180 4.81 18.18 -8.43
N TRP A 181 5.01 18.26 -7.11
CA TRP A 181 4.83 17.11 -6.24
C TRP A 181 3.40 16.60 -6.23
N THR A 182 2.40 17.49 -6.21
CA THR A 182 0.99 17.08 -6.25
C THR A 182 0.61 16.37 -7.55
N LYS A 183 1.19 16.77 -8.69
CA LYS A 183 0.97 16.11 -9.99
C LYS A 183 1.48 14.68 -10.03
N ILE A 184 2.58 14.39 -9.33
CA ILE A 184 3.14 13.03 -9.23
C ILE A 184 2.35 12.20 -8.21
N LEU A 185 2.00 12.81 -7.09
CA LEU A 185 1.40 12.12 -5.95
C LEU A 185 -0.03 11.62 -6.24
N LEU A 186 -0.83 12.41 -6.96
CA LEU A 186 -2.23 12.08 -7.23
C LEU A 186 -2.41 10.81 -8.09
N PRO A 187 -1.76 10.66 -9.27
CA PRO A 187 -1.83 9.42 -10.04
C PRO A 187 -1.21 8.23 -9.29
N LEU A 188 -0.15 8.42 -8.50
CA LEU A 188 0.43 7.38 -7.66
C LEU A 188 -0.56 6.84 -6.63
N LEU A 189 -1.24 7.72 -5.89
CA LEU A 189 -2.27 7.34 -4.91
C LEU A 189 -3.35 6.45 -5.55
N VAL A 190 -3.78 6.85 -6.75
CA VAL A 190 -4.83 6.17 -7.50
C VAL A 190 -4.38 4.78 -7.95
N ILE A 191 -3.17 4.64 -8.49
CA ILE A 191 -2.58 3.34 -8.85
C ILE A 191 -2.50 2.44 -7.62
N THR A 192 -2.08 2.98 -6.49
CA THR A 192 -1.95 2.21 -5.25
C THR A 192 -3.29 1.70 -4.76
N LEU A 193 -4.35 2.52 -4.81
CA LEU A 193 -5.71 2.06 -4.53
C LEU A 193 -6.15 0.92 -5.46
N TYR A 194 -5.84 1.04 -6.75
CA TYR A 194 -6.11 0.01 -7.73
C TYR A 194 -5.35 -1.30 -7.43
N LEU A 195 -4.03 -1.25 -7.23
CA LEU A 195 -3.20 -2.42 -6.90
C LEU A 195 -3.64 -3.09 -5.60
N VAL A 196 -4.00 -2.31 -4.58
CA VAL A 196 -4.54 -2.84 -3.32
C VAL A 196 -5.87 -3.55 -3.54
N SER A 197 -6.77 -2.98 -4.36
CA SER A 197 -8.08 -3.60 -4.63
C SER A 197 -7.93 -4.98 -5.29
N VAL A 198 -7.07 -5.09 -6.30
CA VAL A 198 -6.80 -6.34 -7.02
C VAL A 198 -6.12 -7.36 -6.10
N GLY A 199 -5.09 -6.94 -5.35
CA GLY A 199 -4.40 -7.82 -4.40
C GLY A 199 -5.32 -8.34 -3.29
N LEU A 200 -6.23 -7.50 -2.78
CA LEU A 200 -7.21 -7.92 -1.77
C LEU A 200 -8.23 -8.92 -2.34
N LEU A 201 -8.68 -8.74 -3.59
CA LEU A 201 -9.60 -9.68 -4.23
C LEU A 201 -9.02 -11.10 -4.23
N PHE A 202 -7.78 -11.28 -4.68
CA PHE A 202 -7.12 -12.58 -4.68
C PHE A 202 -6.75 -13.09 -3.29
N SER A 203 -6.49 -12.19 -2.34
CA SER A 203 -6.30 -12.54 -0.93
C SER A 203 -7.54 -13.19 -0.32
N VAL A 204 -8.74 -12.72 -0.70
CA VAL A 204 -10.00 -13.34 -0.26
C VAL A 204 -10.24 -14.68 -0.96
N LEU A 205 -9.94 -14.79 -2.25
CA LEU A 205 -10.19 -16.01 -3.04
C LEU A 205 -9.27 -17.18 -2.68
N CYS A 206 -8.01 -16.91 -2.39
CA CYS A 206 -7.00 -17.96 -2.19
C CYS A 206 -6.86 -18.41 -0.72
N ARG A 207 -6.47 -19.67 -0.51
CA ARG A 207 -6.21 -20.22 0.84
C ARG A 207 -4.77 -20.00 1.32
N LYS A 208 -3.80 -20.05 0.40
CA LYS A 208 -2.37 -19.86 0.69
C LYS A 208 -1.88 -18.51 0.15
N THR A 209 -1.01 -17.84 0.90
CA THR A 209 -0.33 -16.59 0.53
C THR A 209 0.36 -16.70 -0.82
N VAL A 210 1.16 -17.75 -1.02
CA VAL A 210 1.89 -17.99 -2.28
C VAL A 210 0.94 -18.02 -3.47
N THR A 211 -0.16 -18.77 -3.37
CA THR A 211 -1.16 -18.84 -4.45
C THR A 211 -1.84 -17.50 -4.71
N ALA A 212 -2.15 -16.73 -3.66
CA ALA A 212 -2.76 -15.40 -3.81
C ALA A 212 -1.83 -14.43 -4.54
N VAL A 213 -0.55 -14.44 -4.17
CA VAL A 213 0.47 -13.57 -4.77
C VAL A 213 0.65 -13.90 -6.26
N VAL A 214 0.76 -15.19 -6.62
CA VAL A 214 0.90 -15.60 -8.03
C VAL A 214 -0.30 -15.16 -8.86
N TRP A 215 -1.52 -15.40 -8.40
CA TRP A 215 -2.73 -14.97 -9.13
C TRP A 215 -2.86 -13.45 -9.22
N THR A 216 -2.45 -12.72 -8.19
CA THR A 216 -2.42 -11.25 -8.21
C THR A 216 -1.49 -10.75 -9.31
N TYR A 217 -0.25 -11.25 -9.36
CA TYR A 217 0.70 -10.84 -10.38
C TYR A 217 0.32 -11.30 -11.78
N ALA A 218 -0.21 -12.52 -11.94
CA ALA A 218 -0.71 -13.00 -13.23
C ALA A 218 -1.81 -12.07 -13.77
N THR A 219 -2.73 -11.65 -12.92
CA THR A 219 -3.82 -10.75 -13.31
C THR A 219 -3.31 -9.34 -13.62
N LEU A 220 -2.38 -8.81 -12.81
CA LEU A 220 -1.75 -7.52 -13.09
C LEU A 220 -0.95 -7.53 -14.39
N PHE A 221 -0.26 -8.63 -14.70
CA PHE A 221 0.48 -8.81 -15.94
C PHE A 221 -0.44 -8.81 -17.16
N VAL A 222 -1.54 -9.58 -17.11
CA VAL A 222 -2.55 -9.58 -18.18
C VAL A 222 -3.18 -8.20 -18.35
N LEU A 223 -3.51 -7.50 -17.25
CA LEU A 223 -4.08 -6.16 -17.29
C LEU A 223 -3.09 -5.09 -17.76
N ALA A 224 -1.78 -5.30 -17.57
CA ALA A 224 -0.75 -4.40 -18.07
C ALA A 224 -0.49 -4.60 -19.58
N ILE A 225 -0.56 -5.84 -20.07
CA ILE A 225 -0.28 -6.18 -21.47
C ILE A 225 -1.50 -5.97 -22.38
N SER A 226 -2.71 -6.26 -21.89
CA SER A 226 -3.95 -6.14 -22.68
C SER A 226 -4.11 -4.79 -23.39
N PRO A 227 -3.87 -3.63 -22.74
CA PRO A 227 -3.97 -2.34 -23.41
C PRO A 227 -2.89 -2.13 -24.48
N TYR A 228 -1.68 -2.61 -24.23
CA TYR A 228 -0.56 -2.49 -25.18
C TYR A 228 -0.79 -3.33 -26.44
N VAL A 229 -1.30 -4.56 -26.27
CA VAL A 229 -1.67 -5.41 -27.40
C VAL A 229 -2.75 -4.75 -28.24
N VAL A 230 -3.78 -4.17 -27.62
CA VAL A 230 -4.84 -3.44 -28.33
C VAL A 230 -4.28 -2.21 -29.06
N PHE A 231 -3.37 -1.46 -28.43
CA PHE A 231 -2.71 -0.31 -29.05
C PHE A 231 -1.88 -0.71 -30.27
N VAL A 232 -1.05 -1.76 -30.18
CA VAL A 232 -0.22 -2.24 -31.29
C VAL A 232 -1.09 -2.75 -32.44
N VAL A 233 -2.14 -3.53 -32.14
CA VAL A 233 -3.10 -4.00 -33.15
C VAL A 233 -3.79 -2.82 -33.84
N TYR A 234 -4.17 -1.78 -33.08
CA TYR A 234 -4.73 -0.57 -33.64
C TYR A 234 -3.75 0.15 -34.57
N GLN A 235 -2.49 0.33 -34.15
CA GLN A 235 -1.46 0.97 -34.96
C GLN A 235 -1.17 0.21 -36.27
N ILE A 236 -1.16 -1.12 -36.22
CA ILE A 236 -1.03 -1.96 -37.41
C ILE A 236 -2.25 -1.76 -38.33
N SER A 237 -3.46 -1.72 -37.77
CA SER A 237 -4.70 -1.50 -38.54
C SER A 237 -4.76 -0.11 -39.18
N GLN A 238 -4.27 0.92 -38.49
CA GLN A 238 -4.12 2.30 -38.99
C GLN A 238 -3.08 2.36 -40.11
N SER A 239 -1.94 1.70 -39.93
CA SER A 239 -0.87 1.68 -40.94
C SER A 239 -1.35 1.03 -42.24
N LEU A 240 -2.10 -0.09 -42.14
CA LEU A 240 -2.72 -0.77 -43.28
C LEU A 240 -3.84 0.07 -43.91
N SER A 241 -4.76 0.61 -43.11
CA SER A 241 -5.85 1.45 -43.64
C SER A 241 -5.32 2.70 -44.34
N ARG A 242 -4.28 3.37 -43.81
CA ARG A 242 -3.62 4.50 -44.49
C ARG A 242 -2.96 4.12 -45.83
N THR A 243 -2.52 2.87 -46.01
CA THR A 243 -1.97 2.38 -47.28
C THR A 243 -3.04 1.97 -48.29
N PHE A 244 -4.21 1.50 -47.83
CA PHE A 244 -5.26 0.94 -48.69
C PHE A 244 -6.47 1.89 -48.92
N PHE A 245 -6.78 2.78 -47.98
CA PHE A 245 -7.93 3.68 -48.03
C PHE A 245 -7.57 5.06 -47.43
N ALA A 246 -7.61 6.11 -48.24
CA ALA A 246 -7.33 7.49 -47.81
C ALA A 246 -8.45 8.07 -46.93
N THR A 247 -8.67 7.50 -45.74
CA THR A 247 -9.63 8.01 -44.75
C THR A 247 -8.93 8.82 -43.66
N PRO A 248 -9.44 10.02 -43.28
CA PRO A 248 -8.86 10.83 -42.22
C PRO A 248 -9.01 10.17 -40.86
N GLY A 249 -7.99 10.39 -40.02
CA GLY A 249 -7.72 9.65 -38.80
C GLY A 249 -8.78 9.78 -37.70
N ILE A 250 -9.07 8.65 -37.07
CA ILE A 250 -9.75 8.59 -35.78
C ILE A 250 -8.68 8.74 -34.69
N SER A 251 -8.30 9.98 -34.39
CA SER A 251 -7.37 10.30 -33.29
C SER A 251 -7.97 10.05 -31.91
N ASP A 252 -9.30 10.02 -31.79
CA ASP A 252 -9.98 9.97 -30.49
C ASP A 252 -10.06 8.57 -29.88
N LEU A 253 -10.03 7.51 -30.69
CA LEU A 253 -10.00 6.13 -30.19
C LEU A 253 -8.62 5.76 -29.63
N GLU A 254 -7.53 6.22 -30.24
CA GLU A 254 -6.17 6.07 -29.70
C GLU A 254 -6.05 6.74 -28.33
N ARG A 255 -6.65 7.93 -28.18
CA ARG A 255 -6.73 8.68 -26.92
C ARG A 255 -7.47 7.88 -25.84
N VAL A 256 -8.64 7.32 -26.15
CA VAL A 256 -9.41 6.51 -25.18
C VAL A 256 -8.69 5.21 -24.81
N LEU A 257 -8.00 4.58 -25.75
CA LEU A 257 -7.25 3.34 -25.52
C LEU A 257 -5.99 3.54 -24.65
N SER A 258 -5.32 4.70 -24.76
CA SER A 258 -4.20 5.06 -23.86
C SER A 258 -4.67 5.42 -22.45
N PHE A 259 -5.88 5.97 -22.29
CA PHE A 259 -6.53 6.15 -20.98
C PHE A 259 -6.84 4.80 -20.30
N LEU A 260 -7.24 3.78 -21.09
CA LEU A 260 -7.64 2.46 -20.58
C LEU A 260 -6.49 1.61 -20.03
N ALA A 261 -5.22 2.04 -20.15
CA ALA A 261 -4.04 1.28 -19.73
C ALA A 261 -3.59 1.59 -18.29
N PRO A 262 -4.05 0.84 -17.25
CA PRO A 262 -4.01 1.36 -15.90
C PRO A 262 -2.64 1.43 -15.25
N LEU A 263 -1.76 0.52 -15.66
CA LEU A 263 -0.38 0.48 -15.16
C LEU A 263 0.58 1.31 -16.02
N VAL A 264 0.26 1.54 -17.29
CA VAL A 264 1.22 2.06 -18.27
C VAL A 264 1.03 3.56 -18.50
N SER A 265 -0.21 4.04 -18.42
CA SER A 265 -0.57 5.46 -18.61
C SER A 265 0.21 6.44 -17.69
N PRO A 266 0.44 6.13 -16.40
CA PRO A 266 1.24 6.97 -15.50
C PRO A 266 2.74 7.01 -15.84
N CYS A 267 3.27 5.97 -16.48
CA CYS A 267 4.66 5.94 -16.93
C CYS A 267 4.87 6.81 -18.17
N PHE A 268 3.86 6.87 -19.07
CA PHE A 268 3.89 7.77 -20.23
C PHE A 268 3.74 9.25 -19.84
N TYR A 269 3.00 9.58 -18.76
CA TYR A 269 2.96 10.96 -18.23
C TYR A 269 4.35 11.58 -18.01
N PHE A 270 5.33 10.75 -17.69
CA PHE A 270 6.67 11.17 -17.35
C PHE A 270 7.61 11.30 -18.54
N ILE A 271 7.31 10.69 -19.69
CA ILE A 271 8.19 10.71 -20.86
C ILE A 271 8.14 12.11 -21.48
N PRO A 272 9.26 12.73 -21.91
CA PRO A 272 9.27 14.08 -22.48
C PRO A 272 8.93 14.16 -23.99
N ASP A 273 8.64 13.04 -24.67
CA ASP A 273 8.38 13.05 -26.11
C ASP A 273 6.96 13.54 -26.44
N ASP A 274 6.88 14.68 -27.13
CA ASP A 274 5.65 15.31 -27.60
C ASP A 274 4.87 14.45 -28.61
N GLU A 275 5.54 13.55 -29.34
CA GLU A 275 4.89 12.65 -30.31
C GLU A 275 4.15 11.46 -29.67
N ILE A 276 4.49 11.11 -28.42
CA ILE A 276 3.93 9.94 -27.72
C ILE A 276 3.06 10.37 -26.53
N ASN A 277 3.34 11.53 -25.94
CA ASN A 277 2.70 11.97 -24.69
C ASN A 277 1.63 13.02 -24.91
N PHE A 278 0.42 12.53 -25.14
CA PHE A 278 -0.84 13.29 -25.12
C PHE A 278 -0.99 14.23 -23.89
N TRP A 279 -0.28 13.96 -22.80
CA TRP A 279 -0.30 14.70 -21.53
C TRP A 279 0.31 16.11 -21.59
N HIS A 280 1.08 16.43 -22.63
CA HIS A 280 1.77 17.72 -22.74
C HIS A 280 0.88 18.82 -23.37
N GLU A 281 -0.04 18.44 -24.27
CA GLU A 281 -0.78 19.39 -25.12
C GLU A 281 -2.14 19.85 -24.53
N ASN A 282 -2.73 19.07 -23.62
CA ASN A 282 -3.98 19.41 -22.93
C ASN A 282 -3.75 19.69 -21.45
N ASP A 283 -4.37 20.76 -20.94
CA ASP A 283 -4.39 21.22 -19.55
C ASP A 283 -4.16 20.08 -18.54
N GLN A 284 -2.92 20.00 -18.00
CA GLN A 284 -2.34 18.81 -17.35
C GLN A 284 -3.24 18.19 -16.26
N TRP A 285 -4.09 19.00 -15.63
CA TRP A 285 -5.03 18.57 -14.59
C TRP A 285 -6.22 17.79 -15.10
N ALA A 286 -6.78 18.11 -16.27
CA ALA A 286 -7.99 17.46 -16.78
C ALA A 286 -7.73 15.97 -17.08
N ALA A 287 -6.57 15.68 -17.67
CA ALA A 287 -6.15 14.31 -17.94
C ALA A 287 -5.86 13.53 -16.64
N ILE A 288 -5.19 14.16 -15.66
CA ILE A 288 -4.89 13.54 -14.36
C ILE A 288 -6.19 13.22 -13.61
N LEU A 289 -7.15 14.14 -13.61
CA LEU A 289 -8.45 13.97 -12.96
C LEU A 289 -9.28 12.91 -13.68
N GLY A 290 -9.31 12.89 -15.02
CA GLY A 290 -9.99 11.86 -15.80
C GLY A 290 -9.44 10.46 -15.49
N TYR A 291 -8.12 10.32 -15.47
CA TYR A 291 -7.43 9.09 -15.06
C TYR A 291 -7.80 8.68 -13.63
N ALA A 292 -7.76 9.64 -12.69
CA ALA A 292 -8.11 9.40 -11.30
C ALA A 292 -9.55 8.87 -11.15
N VAL A 293 -10.51 9.49 -11.83
CA VAL A 293 -11.92 9.09 -11.82
C VAL A 293 -12.10 7.67 -12.36
N MET A 294 -11.50 7.38 -13.52
CA MET A 294 -11.63 6.06 -14.14
C MET A 294 -11.07 4.94 -13.23
N MET A 295 -9.88 5.15 -12.68
CA MET A 295 -9.24 4.18 -11.80
C MET A 295 -9.94 3.99 -10.46
N LEU A 296 -10.45 5.08 -9.88
CA LEU A 296 -11.28 4.98 -8.69
C LEU A 296 -12.54 4.16 -8.99
N GLY A 297 -13.17 4.37 -10.15
CA GLY A 297 -14.31 3.57 -10.60
C GLY A 297 -13.97 2.07 -10.69
N ILE A 298 -12.88 1.71 -11.35
CA ILE A 298 -12.42 0.31 -11.46
C ILE A 298 -12.10 -0.27 -10.09
N SER A 299 -11.40 0.48 -9.23
CA SER A 299 -11.04 0.05 -7.88
C SER A 299 -12.28 -0.22 -7.01
N VAL A 300 -13.28 0.65 -7.09
CA VAL A 300 -14.55 0.48 -6.37
C VAL A 300 -15.29 -0.76 -6.86
N ALA A 301 -15.32 -1.00 -8.17
CA ALA A 301 -15.94 -2.20 -8.75
C ALA A 301 -15.24 -3.49 -8.26
N VAL A 302 -13.90 -3.53 -8.27
CA VAL A 302 -13.11 -4.66 -7.76
C VAL A 302 -13.36 -4.89 -6.27
N LEU A 303 -13.42 -3.83 -5.47
CA LEU A 303 -13.72 -3.91 -4.04
C LEU A 303 -15.14 -4.40 -3.76
N ALA A 304 -16.13 -4.00 -4.58
CA ALA A 304 -17.49 -4.51 -4.47
C ALA A 304 -17.54 -6.02 -4.68
N VAL A 305 -16.80 -6.54 -5.68
CA VAL A 305 -16.66 -7.99 -5.93
C VAL A 305 -15.97 -8.68 -4.75
N ALA A 306 -14.87 -8.11 -4.23
CA ALA A 306 -14.15 -8.65 -3.08
C ALA A 306 -15.04 -8.74 -1.83
N ARG A 307 -15.82 -7.68 -1.56
CA ARG A 307 -16.80 -7.65 -0.46
C ARG A 307 -17.86 -8.73 -0.62
N ALA A 308 -18.45 -8.87 -1.81
CA ALA A 308 -19.48 -9.87 -2.07
C ALA A 308 -18.96 -11.31 -1.92
N ARG A 309 -17.69 -11.55 -2.27
CA ARG A 309 -17.03 -12.85 -2.08
C ARG A 309 -16.70 -13.13 -0.63
N LEU A 310 -16.24 -12.13 0.11
CA LEU A 310 -15.93 -12.25 1.52
C LEU A 310 -17.20 -12.53 2.33
N ALA A 311 -18.30 -11.84 2.07
CA ALA A 311 -19.58 -12.11 2.71
C ALA A 311 -20.03 -13.58 2.50
N ARG A 312 -19.97 -14.08 1.26
CA ARG A 312 -20.28 -15.49 0.95
C ARG A 312 -19.40 -16.47 1.71
N MET A 313 -18.14 -16.14 1.92
CA MET A 313 -17.22 -16.99 2.70
C MET A 313 -17.60 -17.05 4.17
N PHE A 314 -17.91 -15.91 4.79
CA PHE A 314 -18.35 -15.86 6.19
C PHE A 314 -19.66 -16.65 6.39
N TYR A 315 -20.63 -16.53 5.47
CA TYR A 315 -21.86 -17.33 5.53
C TYR A 315 -21.62 -18.84 5.45
N ARG A 316 -20.62 -19.31 4.70
CA ARG A 316 -20.27 -20.74 4.62
C ARG A 316 -19.54 -21.26 5.86
N MET A 317 -18.86 -20.39 6.60
CA MET A 317 -18.13 -20.74 7.82
C MET A 317 -18.95 -20.57 9.08
N ALA A 318 -20.05 -19.81 9.02
CA ALA A 318 -21.00 -19.72 10.11
C ALA A 318 -21.52 -21.13 10.40
N PRO A 319 -21.42 -21.63 11.64
CA PRO A 319 -21.96 -22.93 11.98
C PRO A 319 -23.44 -22.92 11.59
N ARG A 320 -23.89 -23.97 10.87
CA ARG A 320 -25.32 -24.28 10.81
C ARG A 320 -25.74 -24.30 12.27
N ARG A 321 -26.59 -23.34 12.68
CA ARG A 321 -27.34 -23.50 13.92
C ARG A 321 -28.20 -24.74 13.67
N GLU A 322 -27.67 -25.90 14.02
CA GLU A 322 -28.52 -27.03 14.34
C GLU A 322 -29.42 -26.51 15.44
N THR A 323 -30.68 -26.33 15.06
CA THR A 323 -31.77 -26.07 15.97
C THR A 323 -31.82 -27.23 16.93
N VAL A 324 -31.10 -27.11 18.04
CA VAL A 324 -31.36 -27.91 19.24
C VAL A 324 -32.67 -27.37 19.82
N LEU A 325 -33.76 -27.74 19.17
CA LEU A 325 -35.05 -27.94 19.80
C LEU A 325 -35.15 -29.45 19.92
N ASP A 326 -34.88 -29.95 21.12
CA ASP A 326 -35.57 -31.08 21.78
C ASP A 326 -35.03 -31.22 23.22
#